data_AF-N8PUI0-F1
#
_entry.id   AF-N8PUI0-F1
#
_cell.length_a   1.000
_cell.length_b   1.000
_cell.length_c   1.000
_cell.angle_alpha   90.00
_cell.angle_beta   90.00
_cell.angle_gamma   90.00
#
_symmetry.space_group_name_H-M   'P 1'
#
loop_
_entity.id
_entity.type
_entity.pdbx_description
1 polymer ?
#
loop_
_entity_poly.entity_id
_entity_poly.type
_entity_poly.pdbx_seq_one_letter_code
_entity_poly.pdbx_strand_id
1 'polypeptide(L)'
;MTHEIANTPLPILKDQYGRIKRKLRISVTDRCNFKCIYCMPEHPEWMKKQDLLSFEALLVFCQYMVQQGIENIRITGGEPLMRQGVVHFIRDLQALRALGLKRISITTNAHYLAKYAQQLKDAGLDDLNISLDSLDAAQFKILTKKDLAPVLAGIESAQQAQLPFKINCVLMKGQNDDQILPMVKWAKHHNIPLRFIEFMPLDGDQHWTDQAVVSEAEILEQLKPHYDIQQLIQQQHEPARQYQLDGTYRIGIISTITHSFCGECDRIRLTALGELYNCLFAQQGLNIKPYLLDAIRQQGLDKAIDFHQLDLQIKPYIWQKAKGYHAIQHQQLRKISMHMLGG
;
A
#
# COMPACT_ATOMS: atom_id res chain seq x y z
N MET A 1 -28.66 37.38 -4.37
CA MET A 1 -28.89 35.92 -4.40
C MET A 1 -28.74 35.53 -5.86
N THR A 2 -27.67 34.89 -6.30
CA THR A 2 -27.05 33.64 -5.87
C THR A 2 -25.53 33.74 -6.03
N HIS A 3 -24.80 33.30 -5.00
CA HIS A 3 -23.34 33.20 -5.04
C HIS A 3 -22.92 32.14 -6.07
N GLU A 4 -22.27 32.56 -7.15
CA GLU A 4 -21.44 31.67 -7.95
C GLU A 4 -20.26 31.24 -7.08
N ILE A 5 -20.29 30.00 -6.62
CA ILE A 5 -19.10 29.35 -6.07
C ILE A 5 -18.17 29.13 -7.26
N ALA A 6 -17.16 29.98 -7.39
CA ALA A 6 -16.10 29.83 -8.36
C ALA A 6 -15.49 28.43 -8.21
N ASN A 7 -15.69 27.61 -9.24
CA ASN A 7 -15.18 26.25 -9.34
C ASN A 7 -13.68 26.34 -9.68
N THR A 8 -12.86 26.69 -8.69
CA THR A 8 -11.40 26.71 -8.84
C THR A 8 -10.93 25.27 -9.04
N PRO A 9 -10.27 24.92 -10.17
CA PRO A 9 -9.69 23.59 -10.31
C PRO A 9 -8.62 23.42 -9.23
N LEU A 10 -8.85 22.49 -8.30
CA LEU A 10 -7.98 22.23 -7.16
C LEU A 10 -6.53 22.02 -7.63
N PRO A 11 -5.52 22.52 -6.87
CA PRO A 11 -4.10 22.50 -7.23
C PRO A 11 -3.58 21.07 -7.35
N ILE A 12 -3.56 20.52 -8.57
CA ILE A 12 -3.24 19.12 -8.84
C ILE A 12 -1.77 18.81 -8.52
N LEU A 13 -1.53 17.80 -7.67
CA LEU A 13 -0.19 17.20 -7.51
C LEU A 13 0.22 16.49 -8.81
N LYS A 14 0.93 17.19 -9.69
CA LYS A 14 1.41 16.70 -10.98
C LYS A 14 2.93 16.74 -11.01
N ASP A 15 3.54 15.72 -11.61
CA ASP A 15 4.99 15.73 -11.85
C ASP A 15 5.37 16.21 -13.25
N GLN A 16 6.68 16.41 -13.48
CA GLN A 16 7.23 16.88 -14.75
C GLN A 16 6.94 15.97 -15.96
N TYR A 17 6.48 14.73 -15.74
CA TYR A 17 6.09 13.78 -16.80
C TYR A 17 4.58 13.74 -17.03
N GLY A 18 3.83 14.63 -16.38
CA GLY A 18 2.39 14.75 -16.55
C GLY A 18 1.56 13.85 -15.63
N ARG A 19 2.19 13.06 -14.75
CA ARG A 19 1.48 12.05 -13.94
C ARG A 19 0.85 12.70 -12.72
N ILE A 20 -0.47 12.65 -12.64
CA ILE A 20 -1.26 13.18 -11.53
C ILE A 20 -1.26 12.19 -10.35
N LYS A 21 -0.99 12.67 -9.14
CA LYS A 21 -1.03 11.86 -7.92
C LYS A 21 -2.46 11.84 -7.38
N ARG A 22 -3.00 10.63 -7.20
CA ARG A 22 -4.36 10.40 -6.69
C ARG A 22 -4.41 9.45 -5.50
N LYS A 23 -3.30 8.78 -5.18
CA LYS A 23 -3.23 7.73 -4.16
C LYS A 23 -2.14 8.04 -3.14
N LEU A 24 -2.53 8.16 -1.88
CA LEU A 24 -1.63 8.30 -0.74
C LEU A 24 -1.58 7.01 0.05
N ARG A 25 -0.37 6.48 0.27
CA ARG A 25 -0.13 5.37 1.21
C ARG A 25 0.49 5.90 2.48
N ILE A 26 -0.03 5.51 3.63
CA ILE A 26 0.41 5.98 4.93
C ILE A 26 0.85 4.77 5.75
N SER A 27 2.12 4.71 6.12
CA SER A 27 2.61 3.80 7.16
C SER A 27 2.26 4.43 8.50
N VAL A 28 1.36 3.82 9.27
CA VAL A 28 0.98 4.36 10.58
C VAL A 28 1.86 3.82 11.69
N THR A 29 2.62 2.77 11.46
CA THR A 29 3.59 2.23 12.41
C THR A 29 4.66 1.47 11.66
N ASP A 30 5.85 1.41 12.22
CA ASP A 30 6.93 0.54 11.79
C ASP A 30 6.80 -0.88 12.34
N ARG A 31 6.08 -1.08 13.45
CA ARG A 31 5.95 -2.37 14.14
C ARG A 31 5.12 -3.36 13.34
N CYS A 32 5.58 -4.61 13.33
CA CYS A 32 4.84 -5.74 12.77
C CYS A 32 4.89 -6.93 13.73
N ASN A 33 3.82 -7.73 13.72
CA ASN A 33 3.76 -9.01 14.40
C ASN A 33 4.46 -10.12 13.59
N PHE A 34 4.76 -9.89 12.31
CA PHE A 34 5.47 -10.83 11.45
C PHE A 34 6.94 -10.43 11.30
N LYS A 35 7.79 -11.41 10.98
CA LYS A 35 9.17 -11.21 10.54
C LYS A 35 9.36 -11.82 9.15
N CYS A 36 8.71 -11.23 8.15
CA CYS A 36 8.75 -11.76 6.79
C CYS A 36 10.17 -11.62 6.21
N ILE A 37 10.69 -12.70 5.62
CA ILE A 37 12.07 -12.79 5.10
C ILE A 37 12.41 -11.70 4.07
N TYR A 38 11.42 -11.17 3.36
CA TYR A 38 11.59 -10.16 2.31
C TYR A 38 11.29 -8.72 2.77
N CYS A 39 10.93 -8.50 4.03
CA CYS A 39 10.37 -7.22 4.48
C CYS A 39 11.01 -6.71 5.78
N MET A 40 11.11 -7.58 6.78
CA MET A 40 11.60 -7.22 8.11
C MET A 40 13.06 -7.68 8.23
N PRO A 41 14.02 -6.78 8.53
CA PRO A 41 15.40 -7.19 8.76
C PRO A 41 15.50 -8.08 10.00
N GLU A 42 16.60 -8.84 10.11
CA GLU A 42 16.83 -9.75 11.25
C GLU A 42 16.75 -9.03 12.60
N HIS A 43 17.35 -7.83 12.67
CA HIS A 43 17.40 -6.96 13.83
C HIS A 43 16.70 -5.61 13.54
N PRO A 44 15.37 -5.53 13.63
CA PRO A 44 14.66 -4.28 13.37
C PRO A 44 14.83 -3.30 14.53
N GLU A 45 15.20 -2.06 14.20
CA GLU A 45 15.20 -0.96 15.15
C GLU A 45 13.84 -0.24 15.12
N TRP A 46 13.06 -0.42 16.18
CA TRP A 46 11.74 0.21 16.25
C TRP A 46 11.83 1.68 16.64
N MET A 47 11.08 2.51 15.91
CA MET A 47 10.85 3.90 16.22
C MET A 47 10.18 4.05 17.58
N LYS A 48 10.62 5.06 18.35
CA LYS A 48 9.98 5.38 19.62
C LYS A 48 8.56 5.87 19.34
N LYS A 49 7.59 5.44 20.15
CA LYS A 49 6.17 5.78 19.94
C LYS A 49 5.93 7.29 19.84
N GLN A 50 6.66 8.08 20.64
CA GLN A 50 6.59 9.55 20.66
C GLN A 50 7.09 10.22 19.36
N ASP A 51 7.90 9.51 18.57
CA ASP A 51 8.45 10.04 17.32
C ASP A 51 7.50 9.83 16.15
N LEU A 52 6.50 8.96 16.29
CA LEU A 52 5.49 8.74 15.25
C LEU A 52 4.58 9.96 15.11
N LEU A 53 4.12 10.24 13.89
CA LEU A 53 3.03 11.20 13.69
C LEU A 53 1.78 10.72 14.41
N SER A 54 1.17 11.60 15.21
CA SER A 54 -0.10 11.34 15.89
C SER A 54 -1.24 11.21 14.87
N PHE A 55 -2.38 10.63 15.26
CA PHE A 55 -3.51 10.48 14.34
C PHE A 55 -4.15 11.84 14.00
N GLU A 56 -4.11 12.78 14.93
CA GLU A 56 -4.54 14.17 14.72
C GLU A 56 -3.67 14.84 13.65
N ALA A 57 -2.35 14.70 13.76
CA ALA A 57 -1.43 15.23 12.75
C ALA A 57 -1.63 14.54 11.39
N LEU A 58 -1.80 13.22 11.38
CA LEU A 58 -2.10 12.47 10.15
C LEU A 58 -3.42 12.91 9.52
N LEU A 59 -4.46 13.20 10.30
CA LEU A 59 -5.75 13.65 9.80
C LEU A 59 -5.62 15.02 9.10
N VAL A 60 -4.93 15.97 9.73
CA VAL A 60 -4.62 17.28 9.13
C VAL A 60 -3.84 17.13 7.83
N PHE A 61 -2.85 16.25 7.81
CA PHE A 61 -2.12 15.95 6.58
C PHE A 61 -3.02 15.31 5.51
N CYS A 62 -3.88 14.36 5.87
CA CYS A 62 -4.82 13.74 4.94
C CYS A 62 -5.79 14.78 4.35
N GLN A 63 -6.28 15.73 5.17
CA GLN A 63 -7.11 16.83 4.72
C GLN A 63 -6.39 17.67 3.66
N TYR A 64 -5.17 18.11 3.95
CA TYR A 64 -4.33 18.83 2.99
C TYR A 64 -4.20 18.05 1.67
N MET A 65 -3.82 16.77 1.75
CA MET A 65 -3.57 15.95 0.57
C MET A 65 -4.83 15.71 -0.28
N VAL A 66 -5.99 15.53 0.35
CA VAL A 66 -7.27 15.40 -0.34
C VAL A 66 -7.64 16.71 -1.05
N GLN A 67 -7.40 17.87 -0.42
CA GLN A 67 -7.55 19.18 -1.07
C GLN A 67 -6.60 19.38 -2.27
N GLN A 68 -5.44 18.70 -2.29
CA GLN A 68 -4.55 18.70 -3.47
C GLN A 68 -4.92 17.64 -4.53
N GLY A 69 -6.08 16.97 -4.40
CA GLY A 69 -6.60 16.02 -5.37
C GLY A 69 -6.30 14.54 -5.09
N ILE A 70 -5.83 14.18 -3.90
CA ILE A 70 -5.76 12.77 -3.49
C ILE A 70 -7.18 12.22 -3.27
N GLU A 71 -7.50 11.15 -3.97
CA GLU A 71 -8.82 10.52 -3.95
C GLU A 71 -8.83 9.19 -3.17
N ASN A 72 -7.65 8.60 -2.93
CA ASN A 72 -7.54 7.30 -2.28
C ASN A 72 -6.47 7.34 -1.18
N ILE A 73 -6.85 6.93 0.02
CA ILE A 73 -5.93 6.75 1.14
C ILE A 73 -5.82 5.26 1.47
N ARG A 74 -4.58 4.79 1.56
CA ARG A 74 -4.26 3.41 1.95
C ARG A 74 -3.45 3.41 3.23
N ILE A 75 -4.02 2.85 4.29
CA ILE A 75 -3.39 2.69 5.59
C ILE A 75 -2.58 1.39 5.60
N THR A 76 -1.36 1.47 6.10
CA THR A 76 -0.35 0.39 6.12
C THR A 76 0.54 0.54 7.35
N GLY A 77 1.66 -0.17 7.39
CA GLY A 77 2.70 0.02 8.39
C GLY A 77 3.83 -1.00 8.17
N GLY A 78 4.36 -1.49 9.28
CA GLY A 78 4.49 -2.93 9.47
C GLY A 78 3.10 -3.57 9.44
N GLU A 79 2.44 -3.73 10.58
CA GLU A 79 1.05 -4.15 10.66
C GLU A 79 0.16 -3.03 11.25
N PRO A 80 -0.71 -2.38 10.44
CA PRO A 80 -1.51 -1.24 10.91
C PRO A 80 -2.42 -1.58 12.08
N LEU A 81 -2.92 -2.82 12.19
CA LEU A 81 -3.82 -3.23 13.27
C LEU A 81 -3.11 -3.38 14.63
N MET A 82 -1.79 -3.25 14.69
CA MET A 82 -1.04 -3.14 15.94
C MET A 82 -1.09 -1.73 16.54
N ARG A 83 -1.39 -0.70 15.74
CA ARG A 83 -1.46 0.68 16.23
C ARG A 83 -2.83 0.95 16.84
N GLN A 84 -2.88 1.02 18.17
CA GLN A 84 -4.08 1.41 18.91
C GLN A 84 -4.65 2.73 18.38
N GLY A 85 -5.96 2.77 18.16
CA GLY A 85 -6.67 3.93 17.60
C GLY A 85 -6.88 3.90 16.09
N VAL A 86 -6.30 2.94 15.34
CA VAL A 86 -6.42 2.91 13.87
C VAL A 86 -7.88 2.81 13.38
N VAL A 87 -8.76 2.11 14.11
CA VAL A 87 -10.20 2.05 13.79
C VAL A 87 -10.86 3.41 13.92
N HIS A 88 -10.51 4.17 14.97
CA HIS A 88 -11.02 5.53 15.16
C HIS A 88 -10.52 6.45 14.05
N PHE A 89 -9.23 6.37 13.71
CA PHE A 89 -8.65 7.15 12.63
C PHE A 89 -9.34 6.91 11.27
N ILE A 90 -9.74 5.67 10.96
CA ILE A 90 -10.53 5.37 9.75
C ILE A 90 -11.88 6.07 9.78
N ARG A 91 -12.53 6.14 10.95
CA ARG A 91 -13.79 6.86 11.13
C ARG A 91 -13.58 8.36 10.90
N ASP A 92 -12.51 8.93 11.42
CA ASP A 92 -12.19 10.36 11.23
C ASP A 92 -11.93 10.69 9.75
N LEU A 93 -11.26 9.79 9.01
CA LEU A 93 -11.01 9.96 7.58
C LEU A 93 -12.31 10.02 6.76
N GLN A 94 -13.43 9.48 7.24
CA GLN A 94 -14.73 9.58 6.53
C GLN A 94 -15.15 11.04 6.33
N ALA A 95 -14.81 11.95 7.26
CA ALA A 95 -15.13 13.36 7.14
C ALA A 95 -14.50 14.01 5.90
N LEU A 96 -13.39 13.45 5.41
CA LEU A 96 -12.68 13.95 4.22
C LEU A 96 -13.39 13.59 2.91
N ARG A 97 -14.42 12.74 2.91
CA ARG A 97 -15.22 12.45 1.72
C ARG A 97 -15.86 13.71 1.14
N ALA A 98 -16.30 14.64 2.00
CA ALA A 98 -16.82 15.94 1.59
C ALA A 98 -15.79 16.81 0.84
N LEU A 99 -14.49 16.51 0.98
CA LEU A 99 -13.38 17.19 0.31
C LEU A 99 -12.89 16.45 -0.94
N GLY A 100 -13.49 15.30 -1.29
CA GLY A 100 -13.14 14.53 -2.48
C GLY A 100 -12.47 13.17 -2.23
N LEU A 101 -12.32 12.74 -0.96
CA LEU A 101 -11.84 11.39 -0.67
C LEU A 101 -12.86 10.34 -1.15
N LYS A 102 -12.44 9.43 -2.02
CA LYS A 102 -13.30 8.41 -2.62
C LYS A 102 -13.14 7.04 -1.98
N ARG A 103 -11.93 6.71 -1.51
CA ARG A 103 -11.61 5.36 -1.03
C ARG A 103 -10.61 5.35 0.13
N ILE A 104 -10.90 4.53 1.13
CA ILE A 104 -10.08 4.24 2.29
C ILE A 104 -9.86 2.73 2.36
N SER A 105 -8.60 2.31 2.30
CA SER A 105 -8.23 0.89 2.30
C SER A 105 -7.13 0.59 3.31
N ILE A 106 -7.06 -0.65 3.78
CA ILE A 106 -5.95 -1.13 4.62
C ILE A 106 -5.16 -2.20 3.88
N THR A 107 -3.84 -2.26 4.12
CA THR A 107 -3.01 -3.43 3.80
C THR A 107 -2.60 -4.10 5.11
N THR A 108 -2.91 -5.39 5.27
CA THR A 108 -2.72 -6.13 6.53
C THR A 108 -2.31 -7.57 6.26
N ASN A 109 -1.61 -8.20 7.20
CA ASN A 109 -1.35 -9.65 7.18
C ASN A 109 -2.53 -10.48 7.69
N ALA A 110 -3.68 -9.85 7.99
CA ALA A 110 -4.92 -10.44 8.45
C ALA A 110 -4.91 -11.14 9.83
N HIS A 111 -3.76 -11.28 10.48
CA HIS A 111 -3.64 -11.97 11.77
C HIS A 111 -4.57 -11.41 12.86
N TYR A 112 -4.84 -10.09 12.84
CA TYR A 112 -5.71 -9.43 13.81
C TYR A 112 -7.14 -9.18 13.28
N LEU A 113 -7.47 -9.60 12.05
CA LEU A 113 -8.79 -9.31 11.48
C LEU A 113 -9.92 -10.03 12.21
N ALA A 114 -9.68 -11.19 12.82
CA ALA A 114 -10.70 -11.85 13.64
C ALA A 114 -11.25 -10.94 14.75
N LYS A 115 -10.42 -10.04 15.27
CA LYS A 115 -10.81 -9.04 16.27
C LYS A 115 -11.41 -7.77 15.65
N TYR A 116 -10.89 -7.33 14.51
CA TYR A 116 -11.14 -5.97 13.99
C TYR A 116 -12.03 -5.89 12.75
N ALA A 117 -12.31 -6.98 12.02
CA ALA A 117 -13.01 -6.93 10.73
C ALA A 117 -14.34 -6.17 10.80
N GLN A 118 -15.19 -6.49 11.77
CA GLN A 118 -16.47 -5.81 11.96
C GLN A 118 -16.28 -4.33 12.34
N GLN A 119 -15.36 -4.02 13.26
CA GLN A 119 -15.10 -2.65 13.67
C GLN A 119 -14.58 -1.77 12.52
N LEU A 120 -13.78 -2.35 11.62
CA LEU A 120 -13.29 -1.66 10.42
C LEU A 120 -14.43 -1.38 9.43
N LYS A 121 -15.32 -2.36 9.23
CA LYS A 121 -16.53 -2.19 8.42
C LYS A 121 -17.42 -1.07 9.00
N ASP A 122 -17.67 -1.09 10.29
CA ASP A 122 -18.49 -0.10 11.00
C ASP A 122 -17.85 1.30 11.00
N ALA A 123 -16.52 1.39 10.93
CA ALA A 123 -15.78 2.64 10.76
C ALA A 123 -15.84 3.19 9.32
N GLY A 124 -16.42 2.44 8.37
CA GLY A 124 -16.58 2.85 6.97
C GLY A 124 -15.39 2.51 6.08
N LEU A 125 -14.55 1.53 6.45
CA LEU A 125 -13.47 1.06 5.57
C LEU A 125 -14.06 0.46 4.28
N ASP A 126 -13.51 0.84 3.12
CA ASP A 126 -14.02 0.38 1.82
C ASP A 126 -13.52 -1.03 1.48
N ASP A 127 -12.23 -1.30 1.68
CA ASP A 127 -11.64 -2.61 1.36
C ASP A 127 -10.30 -2.91 2.05
N LEU A 128 -9.93 -4.19 2.00
CA LEU A 128 -8.65 -4.72 2.45
C LEU A 128 -7.79 -5.26 1.30
N ASN A 129 -6.48 -5.05 1.44
CA ASN A 129 -5.47 -5.87 0.78
C ASN A 129 -4.86 -6.78 1.84
N ILE A 130 -5.07 -8.08 1.70
CA ILE A 130 -4.52 -9.07 2.63
C ILE A 130 -3.26 -9.67 2.00
N SER A 131 -2.16 -9.70 2.75
CA SER A 131 -0.94 -10.39 2.34
C SER A 131 -0.96 -11.84 2.82
N LEU A 132 -0.83 -12.79 1.90
CA LEU A 132 -0.76 -14.22 2.17
C LEU A 132 0.15 -14.88 1.12
N ASP A 133 1.33 -15.31 1.57
CA ASP A 133 2.40 -15.77 0.67
C ASP A 133 2.51 -17.30 0.57
N SER A 134 1.75 -18.05 1.37
CA SER A 134 1.68 -19.52 1.29
C SER A 134 0.44 -20.06 2.01
N LEU A 135 -0.14 -21.14 1.48
CA LEU A 135 -1.20 -21.93 2.13
C LEU A 135 -0.64 -23.17 2.84
N ASP A 136 0.65 -23.48 2.65
CA ASP A 136 1.34 -24.50 3.43
C ASP A 136 1.78 -23.91 4.79
N ALA A 137 1.34 -24.54 5.88
CA ALA A 137 1.57 -24.00 7.22
C ALA A 137 3.06 -23.96 7.61
N ALA A 138 3.87 -24.93 7.15
CA ALA A 138 5.29 -24.99 7.46
C ALA A 138 6.07 -23.93 6.67
N GLN A 139 5.83 -23.84 5.36
CA GLN A 139 6.41 -22.81 4.49
C GLN A 139 5.98 -21.41 4.95
N PHE A 140 4.70 -21.19 5.23
CA PHE A 140 4.21 -19.91 5.78
C PHE A 140 4.95 -19.51 7.07
N LYS A 141 5.18 -20.48 7.97
CA LYS A 141 5.93 -20.25 9.22
C LYS A 141 7.39 -19.93 8.97
N ILE A 142 8.03 -20.57 7.98
CA ILE A 142 9.41 -20.24 7.56
C ILE A 142 9.47 -18.81 7.05
N LEU A 143 8.54 -18.43 6.15
CA LEU A 143 8.48 -17.14 5.49
C LEU A 143 8.19 -15.99 6.46
N THR A 144 7.30 -16.18 7.44
CA THR A 144 6.73 -15.08 8.26
C THR A 144 7.09 -15.13 9.75
N LYS A 145 7.60 -16.29 10.22
CA LYS A 145 7.77 -16.65 11.64
C LYS A 145 6.47 -16.69 12.46
N LYS A 146 5.31 -16.83 11.80
CA LYS A 146 4.00 -16.95 12.43
C LYS A 146 3.21 -18.12 11.86
N ASP A 147 2.22 -18.57 12.63
CA ASP A 147 1.34 -19.65 12.20
C ASP A 147 0.26 -19.11 11.23
N LEU A 148 -0.15 -19.95 10.27
CA LEU A 148 -1.11 -19.61 9.23
C LEU A 148 -2.56 -19.51 9.76
N ALA A 149 -2.92 -20.31 10.76
CA ALA A 149 -4.32 -20.43 11.20
C ALA A 149 -4.99 -19.10 11.62
N PRO A 150 -4.33 -18.20 12.39
CA PRO A 150 -4.90 -16.88 12.69
C PRO A 150 -5.17 -16.01 11.45
N VAL A 151 -4.38 -16.15 10.40
CA VAL A 151 -4.54 -15.41 9.13
C VAL A 151 -5.78 -15.88 8.40
N LEU A 152 -5.96 -17.20 8.29
CA LEU A 152 -7.16 -17.79 7.67
C LEU A 152 -8.43 -17.43 8.45
N ALA A 153 -8.40 -17.49 9.78
CA ALA A 153 -9.50 -17.04 10.64
C ALA A 153 -9.81 -15.53 10.45
N GLY A 154 -8.78 -14.71 10.24
CA GLY A 154 -8.92 -13.30 9.92
C GLY A 154 -9.58 -13.05 8.55
N ILE A 155 -9.21 -13.83 7.54
CA ILE A 155 -9.83 -13.80 6.21
C ILE A 155 -11.30 -14.19 6.30
N GLU A 156 -11.62 -15.28 7.02
CA GLU A 156 -13.00 -15.70 7.24
C GLU A 156 -13.81 -14.61 7.93
N SER A 157 -13.25 -13.95 8.95
CA SER A 157 -13.92 -12.84 9.65
C SER A 157 -14.17 -11.64 8.74
N ALA A 158 -13.27 -11.36 7.79
CA ALA A 158 -13.49 -10.32 6.77
C ALA A 158 -14.63 -10.69 5.81
N GLN A 159 -14.76 -11.98 5.44
CA GLN A 159 -15.90 -12.48 4.64
C GLN A 159 -17.21 -12.34 5.42
N GLN A 160 -17.24 -12.77 6.68
CA GLN A 160 -18.42 -12.69 7.55
C GLN A 160 -18.89 -11.24 7.77
N ALA A 161 -17.94 -10.30 7.94
CA ALA A 161 -18.23 -8.87 8.04
C ALA A 161 -18.62 -8.21 6.69
N GLN A 162 -18.62 -8.97 5.59
CA GLN A 162 -18.87 -8.48 4.24
C GLN A 162 -17.98 -7.27 3.88
N LEU A 163 -16.72 -7.34 4.32
CA LEU A 163 -15.72 -6.33 4.05
C LEU A 163 -14.95 -6.77 2.79
N PRO A 164 -15.06 -6.04 1.66
CA PRO A 164 -14.39 -6.44 0.42
C PRO A 164 -12.88 -6.57 0.61
N PHE A 165 -12.28 -7.62 0.04
CA PHE A 165 -10.84 -7.78 0.09
C PHE A 165 -10.29 -8.48 -1.14
N LYS A 166 -8.97 -8.41 -1.27
CA LYS A 166 -8.16 -9.17 -2.21
C LYS A 166 -6.92 -9.70 -1.53
N ILE A 167 -6.43 -10.83 -2.03
CA ILE A 167 -5.19 -11.45 -1.57
C ILE A 167 -4.05 -11.00 -2.48
N ASN A 168 -2.93 -10.61 -1.89
CA ASN A 168 -1.68 -10.38 -2.58
C ASN A 168 -0.64 -11.40 -2.08
N CYS A 169 0.02 -12.07 -3.01
CA CYS A 169 1.09 -13.02 -2.75
C CYS A 169 2.35 -12.54 -3.47
N VAL A 170 3.41 -12.28 -2.72
CA VAL A 170 4.74 -12.00 -3.27
C VAL A 170 5.41 -13.34 -3.57
N LEU A 171 5.77 -13.57 -4.82
CA LEU A 171 6.41 -14.81 -5.24
C LEU A 171 7.93 -14.65 -5.29
N MET A 172 8.61 -15.59 -4.64
CA MET A 172 10.06 -15.68 -4.53
C MET A 172 10.48 -17.08 -4.99
N LYS A 173 11.36 -17.11 -5.99
CA LYS A 173 11.81 -18.35 -6.61
C LYS A 173 12.54 -19.24 -5.62
N GLY A 174 12.18 -20.53 -5.58
CA GLY A 174 12.73 -21.50 -4.64
C GLY A 174 12.27 -21.34 -3.19
N GLN A 175 11.34 -20.41 -2.91
CA GLN A 175 10.82 -20.18 -1.56
C GLN A 175 9.33 -20.48 -1.47
N ASN A 176 8.53 -19.96 -2.40
CA ASN A 176 7.08 -20.14 -2.45
C ASN A 176 6.49 -20.13 -3.86
N ASP A 177 7.31 -20.28 -4.90
CA ASP A 177 6.85 -20.38 -6.29
C ASP A 177 5.99 -21.63 -6.54
N ASP A 178 6.15 -22.67 -5.74
CA ASP A 178 5.25 -23.83 -5.69
C ASP A 178 3.81 -23.48 -5.26
N GLN A 179 3.59 -22.31 -4.66
CA GLN A 179 2.27 -21.87 -4.18
C GLN A 179 1.40 -21.26 -5.28
N ILE A 180 1.91 -21.05 -6.50
CA ILE A 180 1.11 -20.47 -7.61
C ILE A 180 -0.19 -21.24 -7.83
N LEU A 181 -0.11 -22.55 -8.08
CA LEU A 181 -1.29 -23.36 -8.37
C LEU A 181 -2.19 -23.57 -7.14
N PRO A 182 -1.68 -23.93 -5.93
CA PRO A 182 -2.48 -24.01 -4.72
C PRO A 182 -3.26 -22.74 -4.41
N MET A 183 -2.61 -21.57 -4.49
CA MET A 183 -3.25 -20.27 -4.23
C MET A 183 -4.37 -19.98 -5.22
N VAL A 184 -4.17 -20.23 -6.53
CA VAL A 184 -5.23 -20.04 -7.53
C VAL A 184 -6.41 -20.97 -7.26
N LYS A 185 -6.17 -22.25 -6.97
CA LYS A 185 -7.24 -23.22 -6.68
C LYS A 185 -8.06 -22.79 -5.45
N TRP A 186 -7.38 -22.44 -4.37
CA TRP A 186 -8.02 -22.00 -3.13
C TRP A 186 -8.79 -20.69 -3.34
N ALA A 187 -8.18 -19.68 -3.94
CA ALA A 187 -8.82 -18.38 -4.15
C ALA A 187 -10.00 -18.48 -5.14
N LYS A 188 -9.91 -19.32 -6.18
CA LYS A 188 -11.03 -19.63 -7.08
C LYS A 188 -12.18 -20.31 -6.35
N HIS A 189 -11.89 -21.32 -5.52
CA HIS A 189 -12.90 -22.03 -4.72
C HIS A 189 -13.68 -21.10 -3.79
N HIS A 190 -13.00 -20.13 -3.17
CA HIS A 190 -13.60 -19.15 -2.28
C HIS A 190 -14.09 -17.87 -2.97
N ASN A 191 -13.97 -17.78 -4.31
CA ASN A 191 -14.27 -16.57 -5.10
C ASN A 191 -13.56 -15.30 -4.58
N ILE A 192 -12.30 -15.44 -4.16
CA ILE A 192 -11.46 -14.37 -3.62
C ILE A 192 -10.59 -13.81 -4.76
N PRO A 193 -10.55 -12.50 -5.01
CA PRO A 193 -9.61 -11.91 -5.96
C PRO A 193 -8.16 -12.11 -5.51
N LEU A 194 -7.35 -12.74 -6.36
CA LEU A 194 -5.94 -13.05 -6.08
C LEU A 194 -5.01 -12.21 -6.98
N ARG A 195 -3.91 -11.74 -6.40
CA ARG A 195 -2.84 -11.07 -7.12
C ARG A 195 -1.49 -11.69 -6.77
N PHE A 196 -0.72 -12.01 -7.79
CA PHE A 196 0.70 -12.32 -7.64
C PHE A 196 1.53 -11.06 -7.87
N ILE A 197 2.62 -10.92 -7.13
CA ILE A 197 3.53 -9.78 -7.19
C ILE A 197 4.95 -10.29 -7.36
N GLU A 198 5.66 -9.74 -8.35
CA GLU A 198 7.09 -10.00 -8.51
C GLU A 198 7.88 -9.48 -7.30
N PHE A 199 8.84 -10.28 -6.82
CA PHE A 199 9.71 -9.87 -5.73
C PHE A 199 10.58 -8.67 -6.14
N MET A 200 10.62 -7.63 -5.30
CA MET A 200 11.35 -6.37 -5.55
C MET A 200 12.59 -6.22 -4.66
N PRO A 201 13.62 -5.47 -5.11
CA PRO A 201 14.81 -5.13 -4.31
C PRO A 201 14.51 -4.03 -3.28
N LEU A 202 13.62 -4.34 -2.34
CA LEU A 202 13.23 -3.49 -1.21
C LEU A 202 13.29 -4.26 0.11
N ASP A 203 13.99 -5.38 0.10
CA ASP A 203 14.14 -6.28 1.22
C ASP A 203 15.12 -5.74 2.26
N GLY A 204 14.81 -5.98 3.53
CA GLY A 204 15.55 -5.38 4.65
C GLY A 204 17.03 -5.75 4.67
N ASP A 205 17.35 -6.96 4.21
CA ASP A 205 18.69 -7.52 4.28
C ASP A 205 19.42 -7.53 2.92
N GLN A 206 18.83 -6.94 1.87
CA GLN A 206 19.42 -6.81 0.51
C GLN A 206 19.87 -8.15 -0.10
N HIS A 207 19.14 -9.24 0.16
CA HIS A 207 19.33 -10.56 -0.43
C HIS A 207 18.66 -10.71 -1.79
N TRP A 208 17.91 -9.71 -2.25
CA TRP A 208 17.27 -9.73 -3.55
C TRP A 208 18.28 -9.92 -4.68
N THR A 209 17.95 -10.81 -5.61
CA THR A 209 18.66 -11.01 -6.88
C THR A 209 17.66 -11.16 -8.02
N ASP A 210 18.05 -10.88 -9.25
CA ASP A 210 17.22 -11.12 -10.43
C ASP A 210 16.78 -12.60 -10.53
N GLN A 211 17.61 -13.52 -10.03
CA GLN A 211 17.33 -14.97 -10.02
C GLN A 211 16.23 -15.35 -9.01
N ALA A 212 15.96 -14.52 -8.00
CA ALA A 212 14.90 -14.75 -7.02
C ALA A 212 13.51 -14.31 -7.51
N VAL A 213 13.44 -13.63 -8.66
CA VAL A 213 12.18 -13.15 -9.26
C VAL A 213 11.45 -14.30 -9.94
N VAL A 214 10.16 -14.43 -9.65
CA VAL A 214 9.22 -15.26 -10.43
C VAL A 214 8.46 -14.33 -11.35
N SER A 215 8.83 -14.33 -12.63
CA SER A 215 8.27 -13.43 -13.64
C SER A 215 6.81 -13.75 -13.95
N GLU A 216 6.09 -12.77 -14.50
CA GLU A 216 4.76 -13.02 -15.07
C GLU A 216 4.73 -14.19 -16.06
N ALA A 217 5.75 -14.31 -16.91
CA ALA A 217 5.84 -15.40 -17.88
C ALA A 217 5.92 -16.76 -17.18
N GLU A 218 6.73 -16.89 -16.13
CA GLU A 218 6.84 -18.13 -15.33
C GLU A 218 5.53 -18.45 -14.60
N ILE A 219 4.83 -17.43 -14.06
CA ILE A 219 3.53 -17.63 -13.41
C ILE A 219 2.51 -18.17 -14.42
N LEU A 220 2.44 -17.57 -15.61
CA LEU A 220 1.52 -18.00 -16.66
C LEU A 220 1.87 -19.39 -17.19
N GLU A 221 3.17 -19.70 -17.34
CA GLU A 221 3.65 -21.01 -17.78
C GLU A 221 3.24 -22.12 -16.81
N GLN A 222 3.34 -21.89 -15.49
CA GLN A 222 2.89 -22.86 -14.48
C GLN A 222 1.37 -23.06 -14.47
N LEU A 223 0.59 -22.02 -14.82
CA LEU A 223 -0.87 -22.10 -14.82
C LEU A 223 -1.44 -22.70 -16.11
N LYS A 224 -0.74 -22.54 -17.24
CA LYS A 224 -1.19 -22.94 -18.58
C LYS A 224 -1.59 -24.42 -18.72
N PRO A 225 -0.93 -25.40 -18.08
CA PRO A 225 -1.37 -26.80 -18.12
C PRO A 225 -2.71 -27.06 -17.40
N HIS A 226 -3.16 -26.14 -16.56
CA HIS A 226 -4.32 -26.34 -15.67
C HIS A 226 -5.53 -25.48 -16.03
N TYR A 227 -5.33 -24.39 -16.78
CA TYR A 227 -6.37 -23.39 -17.05
C TYR A 227 -6.27 -22.87 -18.48
N ASP A 228 -7.41 -22.55 -19.09
CA ASP A 228 -7.42 -21.65 -20.26
C ASP A 228 -7.23 -20.21 -19.77
N ILE A 229 -6.22 -19.51 -20.30
CA ILE A 229 -5.79 -18.20 -19.80
C ILE A 229 -5.96 -17.15 -20.87
N GLN A 230 -6.76 -16.13 -20.58
CA GLN A 230 -6.99 -14.99 -21.46
C GLN A 230 -6.59 -13.70 -20.76
N GLN A 231 -5.70 -12.93 -21.38
CA GLN A 231 -5.36 -11.59 -20.87
C GLN A 231 -6.50 -10.63 -21.15
N LEU A 232 -6.91 -9.87 -20.12
CA LEU A 232 -7.94 -8.84 -20.24
C LEU A 232 -7.32 -7.48 -20.57
N ILE A 233 -8.14 -6.61 -21.17
CA ILE A 233 -7.74 -5.21 -21.45
C ILE A 233 -7.39 -4.52 -20.13
N GLN A 234 -6.19 -3.94 -20.08
CA GLN A 234 -5.70 -3.26 -18.90
C GLN A 234 -6.47 -1.96 -18.66
N GLN A 235 -6.93 -1.77 -17.42
CA GLN A 235 -7.50 -0.51 -16.98
C GLN A 235 -6.37 0.50 -16.66
N GLN A 236 -6.59 1.77 -17.01
CA GLN A 236 -5.65 2.85 -16.70
C GLN A 236 -5.38 2.94 -15.19
N HIS A 237 -4.13 3.17 -14.81
CA HIS A 237 -3.69 3.36 -13.42
C HIS A 237 -3.85 2.15 -12.47
N GLU A 238 -4.16 0.95 -13.00
CA GLU A 238 -4.12 -0.29 -12.23
C GLU A 238 -2.78 -1.01 -12.46
N PRO A 239 -1.99 -1.27 -11.40
CA PRO A 239 -0.66 -1.86 -11.56
C PRO A 239 -0.69 -3.35 -11.92
N ALA A 240 -1.83 -4.02 -11.72
CA ALA A 240 -1.97 -5.45 -11.97
C ALA A 240 -2.55 -5.69 -13.37
N ARG A 241 -1.82 -6.39 -14.24
CA ARG A 241 -2.40 -6.96 -15.46
C ARG A 241 -3.38 -8.06 -15.06
N GLN A 242 -4.54 -8.07 -15.71
CA GLN A 242 -5.64 -8.96 -15.35
C GLN A 242 -5.69 -10.13 -16.33
N TYR A 243 -5.82 -11.34 -15.81
CA TYR A 243 -5.99 -12.57 -16.57
C TYR A 243 -7.25 -13.28 -16.12
N GLN A 244 -8.00 -13.80 -17.08
CA GLN A 244 -9.18 -14.62 -16.85
C GLN A 244 -8.82 -16.09 -17.05
N LEU A 245 -9.18 -16.92 -16.06
CA LEU A 245 -8.99 -18.36 -16.05
C LEU A 245 -10.34 -19.06 -16.27
N ASP A 246 -10.38 -19.95 -17.26
CA ASP A 246 -11.57 -20.72 -17.69
C ASP A 246 -12.83 -19.85 -17.86
N GLY A 247 -12.67 -18.64 -18.38
CA GLY A 247 -13.78 -17.70 -18.62
C GLY A 247 -14.52 -17.20 -17.37
N THR A 248 -14.13 -17.56 -16.14
CA THR A 248 -14.95 -17.29 -14.94
C THR A 248 -14.19 -16.59 -13.82
N TYR A 249 -12.96 -17.01 -13.55
CA TYR A 249 -12.17 -16.48 -12.43
C TYR A 249 -11.08 -15.52 -12.91
N ARG A 250 -10.76 -14.49 -12.11
CA ARG A 250 -9.77 -13.47 -12.49
C ARG A 250 -8.61 -13.45 -11.50
N ILE A 251 -7.40 -13.42 -12.03
CA ILE A 251 -6.19 -13.15 -11.27
C ILE A 251 -5.53 -11.86 -11.77
N GLY A 252 -4.81 -11.19 -10.88
CA GLY A 252 -3.91 -10.10 -11.24
C GLY A 252 -2.45 -10.52 -11.14
N ILE A 253 -1.60 -10.02 -12.03
CA ILE A 253 -0.14 -10.13 -11.90
C ILE A 253 0.44 -8.71 -11.89
N ILE A 254 1.19 -8.39 -10.85
CA ILE A 254 1.89 -7.12 -10.70
C ILE A 254 3.37 -7.36 -11.01
N SER A 255 3.74 -7.13 -12.27
CA SER A 255 5.14 -7.19 -12.69
C SER A 255 5.90 -5.93 -12.34
N THR A 256 6.47 -5.91 -11.15
CA THR A 256 7.25 -4.78 -10.66
C THR A 256 8.61 -4.67 -11.34
N ILE A 257 9.15 -5.78 -11.86
CA ILE A 257 10.49 -5.88 -12.45
C ILE A 257 10.40 -6.04 -13.97
N THR A 258 9.66 -7.04 -14.45
CA THR A 258 9.68 -7.40 -15.88
C THR A 258 8.92 -6.41 -16.76
N HIS A 259 7.90 -5.74 -16.21
CA HIS A 259 7.04 -4.82 -16.95
C HIS A 259 6.61 -3.62 -16.08
N SER A 260 7.54 -2.68 -15.87
CA SER A 260 7.31 -1.56 -14.95
C SER A 260 6.13 -0.65 -15.37
N PHE A 261 5.33 -0.21 -14.40
CA PHE A 261 4.16 0.67 -14.57
C PHE A 261 4.44 2.13 -14.14
N CYS A 262 5.69 2.59 -14.26
CA CYS A 262 6.09 3.91 -13.75
C CYS A 262 5.47 5.09 -14.54
N GLY A 263 5.16 4.88 -15.82
CA GLY A 263 4.57 5.89 -16.72
C GLY A 263 3.19 6.37 -16.27
N GLU A 264 2.44 5.55 -15.56
CA GLU A 264 1.08 5.88 -15.08
C GLU A 264 1.02 6.06 -13.56
N CYS A 265 2.17 6.16 -12.89
CA CYS A 265 2.26 6.12 -11.44
C CYS A 265 1.67 7.37 -10.76
N ASP A 266 0.56 7.14 -10.05
CA ASP A 266 -0.28 8.12 -9.34
C ASP A 266 -0.10 8.08 -7.81
N ARG A 267 0.94 7.38 -7.33
CA ARG A 267 1.16 7.08 -5.90
C ARG A 267 2.24 7.96 -5.26
N ILE A 268 1.98 8.29 -4.00
CA ILE A 268 2.88 8.91 -3.02
C ILE A 268 2.75 8.18 -1.68
N ARG A 269 3.78 8.27 -0.83
CA ARG A 269 3.89 7.47 0.40
C ARG A 269 4.34 8.34 1.56
N LEU A 270 3.78 8.12 2.74
CA LEU A 270 4.21 8.75 3.98
C LEU A 270 4.65 7.68 4.97
N THR A 271 5.84 7.81 5.54
CA THR A 271 6.30 6.94 6.64
C THR A 271 5.65 7.32 7.96
N ALA A 272 5.75 6.45 8.96
CA ALA A 272 5.20 6.73 10.29
C ALA A 272 5.88 7.92 11.00
N LEU A 273 7.09 8.32 10.58
CA LEU A 273 7.82 9.49 11.08
C LEU A 273 7.44 10.79 10.38
N GLY A 274 6.65 10.73 9.30
CA GLY A 274 6.32 11.90 8.49
C GLY A 274 7.35 12.22 7.43
N GLU A 275 8.01 11.22 6.86
CA GLU A 275 8.79 11.40 5.62
C GLU A 275 7.93 11.05 4.41
N LEU A 276 7.78 12.01 3.50
CA LEU A 276 7.05 11.86 2.26
C LEU A 276 7.97 11.35 1.15
N TYR A 277 7.54 10.31 0.45
CA TYR A 277 8.23 9.70 -0.67
C TYR A 277 7.36 9.77 -1.93
N ASN A 278 7.94 10.35 -2.99
CA ASN A 278 7.29 10.43 -4.29
C ASN A 278 7.44 9.12 -5.10
N CYS A 279 8.31 8.20 -4.68
CA CYS A 279 8.57 6.91 -5.32
C CYS A 279 9.00 5.87 -4.26
N LEU A 280 8.74 4.59 -4.49
CA LEU A 280 9.29 3.51 -3.67
C LEU A 280 10.82 3.53 -3.66
N PHE A 281 11.42 3.84 -4.81
CA PHE A 281 12.86 3.86 -5.02
C PHE A 281 13.48 5.25 -4.87
N ALA A 282 12.75 6.24 -4.34
CA ALA A 282 13.34 7.55 -4.07
C ALA A 282 14.45 7.42 -3.02
N GLN A 283 15.61 8.04 -3.27
CA GLN A 283 16.78 7.95 -2.37
C GLN A 283 16.53 8.63 -1.03
N GLN A 284 15.85 9.78 -1.05
CA GLN A 284 15.58 10.62 0.12
C GLN A 284 14.09 10.96 0.18
N GLY A 285 13.57 10.97 1.40
CA GLY A 285 12.24 11.44 1.71
C GLY A 285 12.25 12.91 2.07
N LEU A 286 11.14 13.59 1.82
CA LEU A 286 10.92 14.92 2.34
C LEU A 286 10.37 14.82 3.76
N ASN A 287 11.12 15.29 4.77
CA ASN A 287 10.64 15.33 6.14
C ASN A 287 9.58 16.43 6.29
N ILE A 288 8.30 16.06 6.28
CA ILE A 288 7.18 17.00 6.38
C ILE A 288 6.78 17.30 7.82
N LYS A 289 7.23 16.50 8.79
CA LYS A 289 6.76 16.56 10.18
C LYS A 289 6.92 17.96 10.81
N PRO A 290 8.05 18.67 10.67
CA PRO A 290 8.20 20.01 11.24
C PRO A 290 7.16 21.01 10.70
N TYR A 291 6.96 21.02 9.38
CA TYR A 291 6.01 21.92 8.71
C TYR A 291 4.56 21.61 9.08
N LEU A 292 4.23 20.31 9.20
CA LEU A 292 2.90 19.86 9.61
C LEU A 292 2.60 20.27 11.07
N LEU A 293 3.55 20.10 11.98
CA LEU A 293 3.37 20.48 13.38
C LEU A 293 3.27 22.00 13.56
N ASP A 294 3.99 22.78 12.76
CA ASP A 294 3.86 24.24 12.75
C ASP A 294 2.47 24.69 12.29
N ALA A 295 1.96 24.11 11.19
CA ALA A 295 0.60 24.38 10.71
C ALA A 295 -0.48 24.07 11.76
N ILE A 296 -0.35 22.94 12.48
CA ILE A 296 -1.27 22.55 13.55
C ILE A 296 -1.19 23.52 14.73
N ARG A 297 0.02 23.96 15.11
CA ARG A 297 0.20 24.91 16.22
C ARG A 297 -0.47 26.25 15.90
N GLN A 298 -0.38 26.70 14.66
CA GLN A 298 -0.99 27.96 14.22
C GLN A 298 -2.52 27.91 14.16
N GLN A 299 -3.12 26.72 14.01
CA GLN A 299 -4.57 26.52 14.05
C GLN A 299 -5.19 26.89 15.41
N GLY A 300 -4.49 26.62 16.51
CA GLY A 300 -4.97 26.89 17.88
C GLY A 300 -5.18 28.38 18.22
N LEU A 301 -5.04 29.27 17.24
CA LEU A 301 -5.19 30.73 17.33
C LEU A 301 -6.45 31.24 16.58
N ASP A 302 -7.53 30.43 16.51
CA ASP A 302 -8.81 30.72 15.84
C ASP A 302 -8.74 31.01 14.33
N LYS A 303 -7.73 30.46 13.65
CA LYS A 303 -7.56 30.60 12.19
C LYS A 303 -7.69 29.26 11.48
N ALA A 304 -8.17 29.30 10.24
CA ALA A 304 -8.06 28.17 9.33
C ALA A 304 -6.59 27.73 9.21
N ILE A 305 -6.34 26.42 9.05
CA ILE A 305 -4.98 25.89 8.93
C ILE A 305 -4.33 26.44 7.67
N ASP A 306 -3.17 27.10 7.83
CA ASP A 306 -2.36 27.56 6.70
C ASP A 306 -1.44 26.42 6.23
N PHE A 307 -1.65 25.97 4.99
CA PHE A 307 -0.85 24.93 4.35
C PHE A 307 0.25 25.47 3.42
N HIS A 308 0.49 26.78 3.42
CA HIS A 308 1.46 27.41 2.52
C HIS A 308 2.87 26.80 2.62
N GLN A 309 3.35 26.53 3.83
CA GLN A 309 4.65 25.88 4.02
C GLN A 309 4.69 24.45 3.47
N LEU A 310 3.61 23.68 3.64
CA LEU A 310 3.52 22.33 3.05
C LEU A 310 3.55 22.41 1.52
N ASP A 311 2.85 23.37 0.92
CA ASP A 311 2.85 23.61 -0.52
C ASP A 311 4.26 23.90 -1.07
N LEU A 312 5.01 24.78 -0.41
CA LEU A 312 6.37 25.16 -0.80
C LEU A 312 7.34 23.97 -0.78
N GLN A 313 7.11 22.98 0.08
CA GLN A 313 7.98 21.81 0.20
C GLN A 313 7.52 20.64 -0.68
N ILE A 314 6.22 20.32 -0.66
CA ILE A 314 5.68 19.12 -1.29
C ILE A 314 5.59 19.26 -2.80
N LYS A 315 5.11 20.40 -3.32
CA LYS A 315 4.89 20.56 -4.76
C LYS A 315 6.20 20.43 -5.57
N PRO A 316 7.32 21.08 -5.20
CA PRO A 316 8.60 20.86 -5.88
C PRO A 316 9.11 19.42 -5.79
N TYR A 317 8.96 18.79 -4.62
CA TYR A 317 9.39 17.40 -4.42
C TYR A 317 8.59 16.41 -5.30
N ILE A 318 7.28 16.63 -5.46
CA ILE A 318 6.47 15.82 -6.39
C ILE A 318 6.85 16.11 -7.84
N TRP A 319 7.09 17.39 -8.20
CA TRP A 319 7.49 17.79 -9.55
C TRP A 319 8.73 17.03 -10.04
N GLN A 320 9.73 16.88 -9.16
CA GLN A 320 11.01 16.25 -9.44
C GLN A 320 10.98 14.71 -9.46
N LYS A 321 9.80 14.06 -9.31
CA LYS A 321 9.70 12.59 -9.38
C LYS A 321 10.32 12.07 -10.67
N ALA A 322 11.27 11.14 -10.56
CA ALA A 322 11.95 10.53 -11.70
C ALA A 322 11.00 9.76 -12.64
N LYS A 323 11.46 9.50 -13.87
CA LYS A 323 10.66 8.84 -14.92
C LYS A 323 10.19 7.44 -14.52
N GLY A 324 11.04 6.67 -13.84
CA GLY A 324 10.70 5.34 -13.35
C GLY A 324 11.89 4.60 -12.74
N TYR A 325 11.68 3.35 -12.33
CA TYR A 325 12.69 2.50 -11.68
C TYR A 325 13.99 2.39 -12.49
N HIS A 326 13.91 2.14 -13.80
CA HIS A 326 15.10 2.01 -14.67
C HIS A 326 15.96 3.28 -14.73
N ALA A 327 15.40 4.46 -14.46
CA ALA A 327 16.17 5.71 -14.39
C ALA A 327 16.99 5.83 -13.09
N ILE A 328 16.76 4.95 -12.11
CA ILE A 328 17.34 4.98 -10.76
C ILE A 328 18.18 3.71 -10.49
N GLN A 329 18.12 2.71 -11.38
CA GLN A 329 18.70 1.37 -11.18
C GLN A 329 20.23 1.34 -11.00
N HIS A 330 20.95 2.37 -11.49
CA HIS A 330 22.40 2.51 -11.33
C HIS A 330 22.81 3.31 -10.07
N GLN A 331 21.85 3.70 -9.23
CA GLN A 331 22.12 4.46 -8.02
C GLN A 331 22.17 3.52 -6.80
N GLN A 332 22.95 3.89 -5.77
CA GLN A 332 23.11 3.08 -4.56
C GLN A 332 21.77 2.62 -3.98
N LEU A 333 21.68 1.33 -3.66
CA LEU A 333 20.55 0.72 -2.98
C LEU A 333 20.32 1.39 -1.62
N ARG A 334 19.07 1.78 -1.38
CA ARG A 334 18.64 2.51 -0.19
C ARG A 334 18.45 1.56 0.99
N LYS A 335 18.83 1.99 2.19
CA LYS A 335 18.66 1.22 3.45
C LYS A 335 17.22 1.13 3.99
N ILE A 336 16.21 1.59 3.25
CA ILE A 336 14.83 1.66 3.74
C ILE A 336 14.03 0.50 3.16
N SER A 337 13.53 -0.35 4.05
CA SER A 337 12.81 -1.57 3.73
C SER A 337 11.30 -1.38 3.74
N MET A 338 10.60 -2.40 3.21
CA MET A 338 9.15 -2.38 2.99
C MET A 338 8.32 -2.06 4.25
N HIS A 339 8.74 -2.51 5.44
CA HIS A 339 7.99 -2.25 6.68
C HIS A 339 7.97 -0.76 7.07
N MET A 340 8.98 0.03 6.65
CA MET A 340 9.02 1.48 6.91
C MET A 340 8.16 2.27 5.93
N LEU A 341 8.15 1.87 4.65
CA LEU A 341 7.44 2.55 3.55
C LEU A 341 5.97 2.14 3.40
N GLY A 342 5.56 1.09 4.13
CA GLY A 342 4.25 0.46 4.02
C GLY A 342 4.14 -0.36 2.74
N GLY A 343 4.15 -1.68 2.84
CA GLY A 343 3.99 -2.59 1.70
C GLY A 343 2.70 -2.37 0.93
#